data_AF-A0A323UI68-F1
#
_entry.id   AF-A0A323UI68-F1
#
_cell.length_a   1.000
_cell.length_b   1.000
_cell.length_c   1.000
_cell.angle_alpha   90.00
_cell.angle_beta   90.00
_cell.angle_gamma   90.00
#
_symmetry.space_group_name_H-M   'P 1'
#
loop_
_entity.id
_entity.type
_entity.pdbx_description
1 polymer ?
#
loop_
_entity_poly.entity_id
_entity_poly.type
_entity_poly.pdbx_seq_one_letter_code
_entity_poly.pdbx_strand_id
1 'polypeptide(L)'
;MSHQCPIAGCSAAVPAEVFMCARHWRMVPKPLQAAVYESFRSTGRLSDNHREAVRVVEAAEAGRTALDLLAGMKALTIWQPWASLVMIGAKPYEFRRWRFADRPHLAKLIGQRIVVHAGARPARPAELLDILERIDQGESALDRAIARPFLEELLAARLRKETGPAPLAAALGTAVLGEPRNCLDLFVDTVADSTRIDEHMYAWPLTDVQAFPEPIPAAGAQGFWNFT
;
A
#
# COMPACT_ATOMS: atom_id res chain seq x y z
N MET A 1 19.55 -29.89 -9.25
CA MET A 1 20.24 -28.83 -10.01
C MET A 1 19.63 -27.50 -9.61
N SER A 2 20.37 -26.39 -9.68
CA SER A 2 19.89 -25.04 -9.33
C SER A 2 20.17 -24.07 -10.48
N HIS A 3 19.39 -22.99 -10.58
CA HIS A 3 19.63 -21.88 -11.50
C HIS A 3 19.66 -20.54 -10.75
N GLN A 4 20.07 -19.47 -11.43
CA GLN A 4 20.05 -18.12 -10.88
C GLN A 4 18.66 -17.50 -11.06
N CYS A 5 18.22 -16.70 -10.10
CA CYS A 5 16.98 -15.94 -10.21
C CYS A 5 16.98 -15.06 -11.49
N PRO A 6 15.89 -15.03 -12.28
CA PRO A 6 15.87 -14.35 -13.58
C PRO A 6 15.84 -12.82 -13.51
N ILE A 7 15.79 -12.23 -12.32
CA ILE A 7 15.70 -10.78 -12.14
C ILE A 7 17.10 -10.17 -12.20
N ALA A 8 17.26 -9.14 -13.04
CA ALA A 8 18.53 -8.42 -13.19
C ALA A 8 19.10 -7.97 -11.84
N GLY A 9 20.40 -8.21 -11.62
CA GLY A 9 21.09 -7.86 -10.36
C GLY A 9 20.83 -8.80 -9.17
N CYS A 10 19.99 -9.83 -9.34
CA CYS A 10 19.80 -10.85 -8.30
C CYS A 10 20.83 -11.96 -8.38
N SER A 11 21.48 -12.29 -7.26
CA SER A 11 22.44 -13.40 -7.13
C SER A 11 21.88 -14.62 -6.41
N ALA A 12 20.56 -14.68 -6.21
CA ALA A 12 19.92 -15.78 -5.48
C ALA A 12 19.90 -17.05 -6.34
N ALA A 13 20.55 -18.11 -5.85
CA ALA A 13 20.41 -19.45 -6.39
C ALA A 13 19.06 -20.07 -5.98
N VAL A 14 18.35 -20.65 -6.93
CA VAL A 14 17.03 -21.28 -6.75
C VAL A 14 17.04 -22.71 -7.28
N PRO A 15 16.25 -23.64 -6.69
CA PRO A 15 16.08 -24.99 -7.23
C PRO A 15 15.60 -24.99 -8.68
N ALA A 16 15.96 -26.00 -9.47
CA ALA A 16 15.63 -26.09 -10.90
C ALA A 16 14.11 -26.01 -11.21
N GLU A 17 13.29 -26.45 -10.26
CA GLU A 17 11.83 -26.45 -10.32
C GLU A 17 11.18 -25.14 -9.83
N VAL A 18 11.98 -24.19 -9.33
CA VAL A 18 11.50 -22.93 -8.76
C VAL A 18 11.89 -21.77 -9.68
N PHE A 19 10.90 -21.18 -10.35
CA PHE A 19 11.13 -20.15 -11.37
C PHE A 19 11.95 -18.93 -10.92
N MET A 20 11.73 -18.42 -9.70
CA MET A 20 12.47 -17.28 -9.18
C MET A 20 12.52 -17.31 -7.64
N CYS A 21 13.39 -16.48 -7.05
CA CYS A 21 13.56 -16.49 -5.60
C CYS A 21 12.27 -16.03 -4.88
N ALA A 22 12.07 -16.49 -3.65
CA ALA A 22 10.86 -16.19 -2.89
C ALA A 22 10.65 -14.68 -2.65
N ARG A 23 11.72 -13.87 -2.67
CA ARG A 23 11.64 -12.41 -2.59
C ARG A 23 10.89 -11.84 -3.79
N HIS A 24 11.43 -12.07 -4.99
CA HIS A 24 10.85 -11.60 -6.24
C HIS A 24 9.49 -12.22 -6.54
N TRP A 25 9.29 -13.49 -6.19
CA TRP A 25 7.99 -14.13 -6.39
C TRP A 25 6.86 -13.44 -5.61
N ARG A 26 7.14 -12.86 -4.44
CA ARG A 26 6.13 -12.13 -3.65
C ARG A 26 5.71 -10.80 -4.28
N MET A 27 6.55 -10.23 -5.13
CA MET A 27 6.27 -8.96 -5.82
C MET A 27 5.33 -9.16 -7.02
N VAL A 28 5.28 -10.37 -7.59
CA VAL A 28 4.41 -10.72 -8.71
C VAL A 28 2.93 -10.63 -8.25
N PRO A 29 2.04 -9.90 -8.96
CA PRO A 29 0.62 -9.82 -8.63
C PRO A 29 -0.06 -11.20 -8.59
N LYS A 30 -1.00 -11.41 -7.65
CA LYS A 30 -1.67 -12.72 -7.47
C LYS A 30 -2.34 -13.29 -8.72
N PRO A 31 -3.05 -12.51 -9.56
CA PRO A 31 -3.60 -13.03 -10.81
C PRO A 31 -2.50 -13.54 -11.76
N LEU A 32 -1.37 -12.83 -11.83
CA LEU A 32 -0.23 -13.23 -12.65
C LEU A 32 0.48 -14.46 -12.07
N GLN A 33 0.61 -14.57 -10.74
CA GLN A 33 1.10 -15.80 -10.09
C GLN A 33 0.25 -17.01 -10.49
N ALA A 34 -1.08 -16.87 -10.45
CA ALA A 34 -2.01 -17.94 -10.83
C ALA A 34 -1.86 -18.32 -12.30
N ALA A 35 -1.78 -17.33 -13.21
CA ALA A 35 -1.60 -17.55 -14.64
C ALA A 35 -0.25 -18.20 -14.99
N VAL A 36 0.82 -17.84 -14.26
CA VAL A 36 2.13 -18.52 -14.36
C VAL A 36 1.99 -19.99 -13.98
N TYR A 37 1.42 -20.28 -12.80
CA TYR A 37 1.24 -21.66 -12.32
C TYR A 37 0.34 -22.50 -13.24
N GLU A 38 -0.72 -21.93 -13.78
CA GLU A 38 -1.61 -22.60 -14.71
C GLU A 38 -0.88 -22.96 -16.02
N SER A 39 -0.21 -21.98 -16.63
CA SER A 39 0.54 -22.20 -17.88
C SER A 39 1.67 -23.22 -17.73
N PHE A 40 2.37 -23.20 -16.60
CA PHE A 40 3.45 -24.15 -16.34
C PHE A 40 2.91 -25.56 -16.09
N ARG A 41 1.82 -25.72 -15.32
CA ARG A 41 1.20 -27.03 -15.07
C ARG A 41 0.66 -27.68 -16.34
N SER A 42 0.14 -26.90 -17.29
CA SER A 42 -0.42 -27.43 -18.53
C SER A 42 0.64 -27.77 -19.57
N THR A 43 1.73 -27.00 -19.66
CA THR A 43 2.71 -27.13 -20.76
C THR A 43 4.07 -27.67 -20.32
N GLY A 44 4.40 -27.61 -19.03
CA GLY A 44 5.74 -27.89 -18.50
C GLY A 44 6.81 -26.90 -18.99
N ARG A 45 6.43 -25.76 -19.59
CA ARG A 45 7.33 -24.80 -20.23
C ARG A 45 7.13 -23.39 -19.69
N LEU A 46 8.20 -22.58 -19.76
CA LEU A 46 8.11 -21.15 -19.54
C LEU A 46 7.22 -20.52 -20.62
N SER A 47 6.46 -19.50 -20.22
CA SER A 47 5.41 -18.88 -21.02
C SER A 47 5.53 -17.36 -21.00
N ASP A 48 4.68 -16.67 -21.75
CA ASP A 48 4.59 -15.20 -21.76
C ASP A 48 4.29 -14.64 -20.37
N ASN A 49 3.53 -15.38 -19.55
CA ASN A 49 3.27 -15.02 -18.16
C ASN A 49 4.55 -14.98 -17.31
N HIS A 50 5.53 -15.83 -17.61
CA HIS A 50 6.82 -15.83 -16.91
C HIS A 50 7.63 -14.58 -17.28
N ARG A 51 7.63 -14.19 -18.56
CA ARG A 51 8.28 -12.95 -19.02
C ARG A 51 7.62 -11.72 -18.42
N GLU A 52 6.29 -11.70 -18.36
CA GLU A 52 5.56 -10.61 -17.72
C GLU A 52 5.84 -10.55 -16.22
N ALA A 53 5.96 -11.68 -15.54
CA ALA A 53 6.35 -11.71 -14.13
C ALA A 53 7.75 -11.11 -13.90
N VAL A 54 8.71 -11.40 -14.77
CA VAL A 54 10.05 -10.77 -14.73
C VAL A 54 9.93 -9.26 -14.95
N ARG A 55 9.23 -8.83 -16.01
CA ARG A 55 9.05 -7.41 -16.35
C ARG A 55 8.45 -6.61 -15.20
N VAL A 56 7.43 -7.14 -14.53
CA VAL A 56 6.77 -6.47 -13.39
C VAL A 56 7.73 -6.32 -12.21
N VAL A 57 8.51 -7.36 -11.91
CA VAL A 57 9.47 -7.32 -10.82
C VAL A 57 10.61 -6.34 -11.13
N GLU A 58 11.14 -6.36 -12.35
CA GLU A 58 12.19 -5.44 -12.78
C GLU A 58 11.72 -3.98 -12.75
N ALA A 59 10.49 -3.69 -13.14
CA ALA A 59 9.92 -2.36 -13.04
C ALA A 59 9.82 -1.88 -11.58
N ALA A 60 9.42 -2.77 -10.67
CA ALA A 60 9.34 -2.45 -9.24
C ALA A 60 10.74 -2.21 -8.62
N GLU A 61 11.71 -3.08 -8.92
CA GLU A 61 13.10 -2.95 -8.47
C GLU A 61 13.77 -1.69 -9.04
N ALA A 62 13.48 -1.35 -10.30
CA ALA A 62 13.97 -0.13 -10.94
C ALA A 62 13.40 1.13 -10.27
N GLY A 63 12.08 1.17 -10.03
CA GLY A 63 11.44 2.27 -9.32
C GLY A 63 11.98 2.43 -7.89
N ARG A 64 12.17 1.32 -7.17
CA ARG A 64 12.78 1.32 -5.83
C ARG A 64 14.19 1.91 -5.84
N THR A 65 15.00 1.48 -6.81
CA THR A 65 16.40 1.92 -6.95
C THR A 65 16.49 3.39 -7.38
N ALA A 66 15.64 3.84 -8.29
CA ALA A 66 15.60 5.22 -8.75
C ALA A 66 15.25 6.23 -7.64
N LEU A 67 14.59 5.77 -6.57
CA LEU A 67 14.22 6.56 -5.40
C LEU A 67 15.12 6.29 -4.18
N ASP A 68 16.25 5.60 -4.38
CA ASP A 68 17.21 5.23 -3.32
C ASP A 68 16.56 4.54 -2.10
N LEU A 69 15.47 3.81 -2.33
CA LEU A 69 14.77 3.11 -1.27
C LEU A 69 15.52 1.84 -0.88
N LEU A 70 15.79 1.70 0.42
CA LEU A 70 16.46 0.53 0.97
C LEU A 70 15.69 -0.76 0.62
N ALA A 71 16.40 -1.76 0.08
CA ALA A 71 15.83 -3.08 -0.14
C ALA A 71 15.33 -3.65 1.20
N GLY A 72 14.06 -4.01 1.25
CA GLY A 72 13.42 -4.52 2.46
C GLY A 72 12.93 -3.44 3.45
N MET A 73 12.88 -2.17 3.04
CA MET A 73 12.20 -1.12 3.80
C MET A 73 10.78 -1.56 4.16
N LYS A 74 10.31 -1.25 5.37
CA LYS A 74 8.96 -1.65 5.75
C LYS A 74 7.91 -0.89 4.96
N ALA A 75 6.87 -1.61 4.56
CA ALA A 75 5.70 -1.07 3.89
C ALA A 75 4.43 -1.39 4.67
N LEU A 76 3.43 -0.52 4.53
CA LEU A 76 2.08 -0.72 5.04
C LEU A 76 1.08 -0.55 3.89
N THR A 77 0.25 -1.58 3.67
CA THR A 77 -0.85 -1.48 2.71
C THR A 77 -2.08 -0.81 3.36
N ILE A 78 -2.49 0.31 2.77
CA ILE A 78 -3.65 1.12 3.16
C ILE A 78 -4.69 1.04 2.03
N TRP A 79 -5.97 0.99 2.38
CA TRP A 79 -7.05 0.90 1.40
C TRP A 79 -7.34 2.27 0.76
N GLN A 80 -7.79 2.28 -0.48
CA GLN A 80 -8.27 3.52 -1.09
C GLN A 80 -9.64 3.94 -0.52
N PRO A 81 -9.93 5.25 -0.43
CA PRO A 81 -9.12 6.40 -0.89
C PRO A 81 -8.02 6.83 0.10
N TRP A 82 -7.94 6.19 1.27
CA TRP A 82 -7.13 6.64 2.40
C TRP A 82 -5.63 6.70 2.11
N ALA A 83 -5.09 5.75 1.33
CA ALA A 83 -3.68 5.77 0.94
C ALA A 83 -3.31 7.06 0.20
N SER A 84 -4.11 7.45 -0.80
CA SER A 84 -3.90 8.70 -1.52
C SER A 84 -4.14 9.93 -0.63
N LEU A 85 -5.15 9.90 0.25
CA LEU A 85 -5.41 10.99 1.19
C LEU A 85 -4.22 11.24 2.15
N VAL A 86 -3.50 10.19 2.56
CA VAL A 86 -2.25 10.35 3.33
C VAL A 86 -1.20 11.04 2.46
N MET A 87 -1.00 10.58 1.22
CA MET A 87 0.05 11.09 0.33
C MET A 87 -0.12 12.55 -0.08
N ILE A 88 -1.37 13.01 -0.21
CA ILE A 88 -1.66 14.42 -0.49
C ILE A 88 -1.70 15.29 0.79
N GLY A 89 -1.44 14.72 1.97
CA GLY A 89 -1.41 15.44 3.24
C GLY A 89 -2.78 15.69 3.89
N ALA A 90 -3.87 15.20 3.30
CA ALA A 90 -5.21 15.39 3.82
C ALA A 90 -5.54 14.50 5.05
N LYS A 91 -4.79 13.42 5.24
CA LYS A 91 -5.00 12.43 6.30
C LYS A 91 -3.73 12.20 7.13
N PRO A 92 -3.62 12.77 8.35
CA PRO A 92 -2.42 12.66 9.17
C PRO A 92 -2.29 11.33 9.93
N TYR A 93 -3.36 10.54 10.03
CA TYR A 93 -3.39 9.30 10.80
C TYR A 93 -3.91 8.12 10.01
N GLU A 94 -3.26 6.97 10.15
CA GLU A 94 -3.81 5.66 9.77
C GLU A 94 -4.48 5.02 10.99
N PHE A 95 -5.72 4.55 10.85
CA PHE A 95 -6.48 3.97 11.97
C PHE A 95 -6.49 2.44 11.91
N ARG A 96 -6.11 1.80 13.02
CA ARG A 96 -6.07 0.33 13.13
C ARG A 96 -6.63 -0.13 14.47
N ARG A 97 -7.23 -1.32 14.47
CA ARG A 97 -7.81 -1.97 15.67
C ARG A 97 -6.76 -2.65 16.58
N TRP A 98 -5.48 -2.38 16.35
CA TRP A 98 -4.38 -2.95 17.11
C TRP A 98 -3.26 -1.94 17.20
N ARG A 99 -2.51 -1.97 18.30
CA ARG A 99 -1.35 -1.12 18.54
C ARG A 99 -0.09 -1.88 18.15
N PHE A 100 0.58 -1.45 17.08
CA PHE A 100 1.76 -2.19 16.61
C PHE A 100 2.92 -2.18 17.61
N ALA A 101 3.00 -1.13 18.43
CA ALA A 101 4.02 -0.97 19.45
C ALA A 101 3.94 -2.02 20.58
N ASP A 102 2.81 -2.72 20.74
CA ASP A 102 2.68 -3.82 21.70
C ASP A 102 3.50 -5.05 21.29
N ARG A 103 3.95 -5.11 20.03
CA ARG A 103 4.79 -6.20 19.51
C ARG A 103 6.25 -5.74 19.49
N PRO A 104 7.16 -6.35 20.27
CA PRO A 104 8.55 -5.88 20.39
C PRO A 104 9.29 -5.75 19.05
N HIS A 105 9.03 -6.67 18.10
CA HIS A 105 9.65 -6.65 16.78
C HIS A 105 9.13 -5.52 15.85
N LEU A 106 7.99 -4.90 16.18
CA LEU A 106 7.41 -3.77 15.44
C LEU A 106 7.55 -2.44 16.19
N ALA A 107 7.70 -2.45 17.51
CA ALA A 107 7.89 -1.24 18.31
C ALA A 107 9.06 -0.37 17.79
N LYS A 108 10.12 -1.02 17.29
CA LYS A 108 11.25 -0.35 16.64
C LYS A 108 10.92 0.42 15.35
N LEU A 109 9.69 0.32 14.83
CA LEU A 109 9.22 1.09 13.68
C LEU A 109 8.75 2.50 14.07
N ILE A 110 8.60 2.79 15.36
CA ILE A 110 8.33 4.16 15.82
C ILE A 110 9.51 5.06 15.40
N GLY A 111 9.19 6.18 14.76
CA GLY A 111 10.16 7.12 14.19
C GLY A 111 10.84 6.63 12.91
N GLN A 112 10.51 5.43 12.41
CA GLN A 112 11.10 4.92 11.17
C GLN A 112 10.27 5.35 9.96
N ARG A 113 10.97 5.61 8.85
CA ARG A 113 10.33 5.81 7.56
C ARG A 113 9.85 4.47 7.01
N ILE A 114 8.61 4.46 6.52
CA ILE A 114 7.98 3.31 5.87
C ILE A 114 7.42 3.72 4.51
N VAL A 115 7.25 2.75 3.63
CA VAL A 115 6.53 2.91 2.37
C VAL A 115 5.02 2.83 2.63
N VAL A 116 4.26 3.76 2.04
CA VAL A 116 2.80 3.70 2.00
C VAL A 116 2.37 3.08 0.68
N HIS A 117 1.65 1.96 0.77
CA HIS A 117 1.19 1.20 -0.38
C HIS A 117 -0.34 1.24 -0.49
N ALA A 118 -0.85 1.49 -1.69
CA ALA A 118 -2.28 1.44 -1.99
C ALA A 118 -2.73 0.01 -2.30
N GLY A 119 -3.75 -0.45 -1.58
CA GLY A 119 -4.38 -1.75 -1.84
C GLY A 119 -4.97 -1.88 -3.25
N ALA A 120 -5.20 -3.12 -3.70
CA ALA A 120 -5.75 -3.40 -5.03
C ALA A 120 -7.26 -3.14 -5.16
N ARG A 121 -7.96 -2.94 -4.04
CA ARG A 121 -9.42 -2.74 -4.03
C ARG A 121 -9.74 -1.25 -4.29
N PRO A 122 -10.47 -0.92 -5.36
CA PRO A 122 -10.93 0.45 -5.57
C PRO A 122 -11.99 0.85 -4.54
N ALA A 123 -12.02 2.15 -4.21
CA ALA A 123 -13.09 2.73 -3.40
C ALA A 123 -14.44 2.60 -4.13
N ARG A 124 -15.50 2.26 -3.38
CA ARG A 124 -16.86 2.22 -3.94
C ARG A 124 -17.46 3.63 -3.95
N PRO A 125 -18.27 4.02 -4.95
CA PRO A 125 -18.95 5.32 -4.96
C PRO A 125 -19.71 5.63 -3.66
N ALA A 126 -20.42 4.65 -3.09
CA ALA A 126 -21.10 4.82 -1.81
C ALA A 126 -20.17 5.12 -0.64
N GLU A 127 -18.96 4.54 -0.61
CA GLU A 127 -17.95 4.85 0.42
C GLU A 127 -17.39 6.27 0.25
N LEU A 128 -17.27 6.75 -0.99
CA LEU A 128 -16.80 8.12 -1.26
C LEU A 128 -17.86 9.16 -0.91
N LEU A 129 -19.12 8.89 -1.23
CA LEU A 129 -20.26 9.75 -0.86
C LEU A 129 -20.38 9.88 0.66
N ASP A 130 -20.25 8.77 1.39
CA ASP A 130 -20.24 8.78 2.87
C ASP A 130 -19.11 9.66 3.41
N ILE A 131 -17.89 9.54 2.88
CA ILE A 131 -16.77 10.39 3.32
C ILE A 131 -17.05 11.88 3.04
N LEU A 132 -17.58 12.21 1.85
CA LEU A 132 -17.89 13.59 1.47
C LEU A 132 -18.98 14.21 2.36
N GLU A 133 -20.05 13.47 2.64
CA GLU A 133 -21.13 13.91 3.53
C GLU A 133 -20.60 14.25 4.93
N ARG A 134 -19.70 13.41 5.46
CA ARG A 134 -19.11 13.61 6.78
C ARG A 134 -18.15 14.80 6.83
N ILE A 135 -17.40 15.05 5.75
CA ILE A 135 -16.62 16.28 5.61
C ILE A 135 -17.54 17.52 5.63
N ASP A 136 -18.67 17.46 4.93
CA ASP A 136 -19.60 18.60 4.85
C ASP A 136 -20.33 18.85 6.18
N GLN A 137 -20.60 17.80 6.97
CA GLN A 137 -21.16 17.87 8.32
C GLN A 137 -20.14 18.26 9.40
N GLY A 138 -18.84 18.31 9.07
CA GLY A 138 -17.77 18.60 10.04
C GLY A 138 -17.47 17.43 10.99
N GLU A 139 -17.89 16.21 10.62
CA GLU A 139 -17.68 14.97 11.39
C GLU A 139 -16.43 14.19 10.91
N SER A 140 -15.52 14.90 10.23
CA SER A 140 -14.31 14.35 9.65
C SER A 140 -13.06 15.03 10.19
N ALA A 141 -12.02 14.23 10.44
CA ALA A 141 -10.70 14.66 10.83
C ALA A 141 -9.76 14.88 9.62
N LEU A 142 -10.29 14.80 8.39
CA LEU A 142 -9.57 15.14 7.18
C LEU A 142 -9.43 16.65 7.01
N ASP A 143 -8.34 17.08 6.37
CA ASP A 143 -8.28 18.45 5.86
C ASP A 143 -9.30 18.60 4.73
N ARG A 144 -10.40 19.31 4.99
CA ARG A 144 -11.49 19.53 4.03
C ARG A 144 -11.00 20.19 2.74
N ALA A 145 -10.09 21.16 2.82
CA ALA A 145 -9.64 21.93 1.67
C ALA A 145 -8.83 21.06 0.69
N ILE A 146 -8.13 20.05 1.22
CA ILE A 146 -7.31 19.13 0.42
C ILE A 146 -8.09 17.88 0.02
N ALA A 147 -8.83 17.27 0.95
CA ALA A 147 -9.52 15.99 0.73
C ALA A 147 -10.68 16.11 -0.26
N ARG A 148 -11.50 17.15 -0.14
CA ARG A 148 -12.77 17.26 -0.87
C ARG A 148 -12.57 17.29 -2.39
N PRO A 149 -11.69 18.13 -2.98
CA PRO A 149 -11.47 18.13 -4.43
C PRO A 149 -11.02 16.76 -4.97
N PHE A 150 -10.09 16.10 -4.26
CA PHE A 150 -9.60 14.76 -4.63
C PHE A 150 -10.72 13.71 -4.62
N LEU A 151 -11.56 13.73 -3.58
CA LEU A 151 -12.66 12.77 -3.42
C LEU A 151 -13.76 12.99 -4.46
N GLU A 152 -14.07 14.24 -4.81
CA GLU A 152 -15.03 14.57 -5.87
C GLU A 152 -14.53 14.09 -7.24
N GLU A 153 -13.27 14.34 -7.57
CA GLU A 153 -12.66 13.85 -8.80
C GLU A 153 -12.66 12.32 -8.87
N LEU A 154 -12.25 11.67 -7.77
CA LEU A 154 -12.25 10.21 -7.67
C LEU A 154 -13.66 9.64 -7.83
N LEU A 155 -14.66 10.22 -7.15
CA LEU A 155 -16.05 9.80 -7.27
C LEU A 155 -16.55 9.92 -8.71
N ALA A 156 -16.28 11.05 -9.36
CA ALA A 156 -16.68 11.29 -10.73
C ALA A 156 -16.06 10.27 -11.70
N ALA A 157 -14.76 9.98 -11.56
CA ALA A 157 -14.08 8.94 -12.34
C ALA A 157 -14.68 7.55 -12.07
N ARG A 158 -15.01 7.22 -10.81
CA ARG A 158 -15.63 5.93 -10.45
C ARG A 158 -17.03 5.77 -11.05
N LEU A 159 -17.82 6.83 -11.12
CA LEU A 159 -19.14 6.82 -11.74
C LEU A 159 -19.04 6.66 -13.27
N ARG A 160 -18.03 7.27 -13.91
CA ARG A 160 -17.75 7.12 -15.34
C ARG A 160 -17.02 5.83 -15.70
N LYS A 161 -16.61 5.02 -14.71
CA LYS A 161 -15.78 3.81 -14.88
C LYS A 161 -14.41 4.08 -15.52
N GLU A 162 -13.86 5.25 -15.25
CA GLU A 162 -12.54 5.68 -15.71
C GLU A 162 -11.45 5.38 -14.67
N THR A 163 -10.19 5.47 -15.11
CA THR A 163 -9.05 5.54 -14.19
C THR A 163 -9.11 6.89 -13.47
N GLY A 164 -9.25 6.84 -12.14
CA GLY A 164 -9.25 8.04 -11.30
C GLY A 164 -7.86 8.37 -10.74
N PRO A 165 -7.75 9.44 -9.94
CA PRO A 165 -6.50 9.93 -9.38
C PRO A 165 -5.92 9.05 -8.25
N ALA A 166 -6.54 7.90 -7.95
CA ALA A 166 -6.17 7.00 -6.86
C ALA A 166 -5.53 5.70 -7.41
N PRO A 167 -4.19 5.59 -7.46
CA PRO A 167 -3.53 4.40 -7.97
C PRO A 167 -3.85 3.17 -7.10
N LEU A 168 -3.85 2.00 -7.71
CA LEU A 168 -4.14 0.72 -7.06
C LEU A 168 -2.93 -0.20 -7.15
N ALA A 169 -2.75 -1.05 -6.14
CA ALA A 169 -1.67 -2.04 -6.10
C ALA A 169 -0.28 -1.42 -6.37
N ALA A 170 0.00 -0.28 -5.75
CA ALA A 170 1.22 0.48 -5.97
C ALA A 170 1.71 1.14 -4.69
N ALA A 171 3.04 1.24 -4.53
CA ALA A 171 3.65 2.10 -3.55
C ALA A 171 3.56 3.55 -4.02
N LEU A 172 3.03 4.43 -3.16
CA LEU A 172 2.72 5.82 -3.53
C LEU A 172 3.73 6.83 -3.01
N GLY A 173 4.48 6.46 -1.96
CA GLY A 173 5.35 7.38 -1.25
C GLY A 173 5.87 6.77 0.04
N THR A 174 6.51 7.60 0.85
CA THR A 174 6.95 7.25 2.20
C THR A 174 6.39 8.19 3.24
N ALA A 175 6.36 7.74 4.49
CA ALA A 175 6.05 8.56 5.66
C ALA A 175 6.82 8.04 6.87
N VAL A 176 7.09 8.90 7.84
CA VAL A 176 7.60 8.54 9.17
C VAL A 176 6.44 8.08 10.03
N LEU A 177 6.55 6.85 10.53
CA LEU A 177 5.56 6.22 11.40
C LEU A 177 5.75 6.67 12.85
N GLY A 178 4.77 7.39 13.40
CA GLY A 178 4.80 7.87 14.78
C GLY A 178 4.37 6.81 15.80
N GLU A 179 4.43 7.19 17.08
CA GLU A 179 3.90 6.37 18.17
C GLU A 179 2.37 6.25 18.07
N PRO A 180 1.79 5.03 18.08
CA PRO A 180 0.35 4.84 18.11
C PRO A 180 -0.28 5.45 19.36
N ARG A 181 -1.36 6.21 19.16
CA ARG A 181 -2.14 6.83 20.22
C ARG A 181 -3.54 6.24 20.25
N ASN A 182 -4.13 6.12 21.45
CA ASN A 182 -5.52 5.71 21.56
C ASN A 182 -6.42 6.82 20.99
N CYS A 183 -7.46 6.44 20.25
CA CYS A 183 -8.40 7.43 19.71
C CYS A 183 -9.13 8.20 20.82
N LEU A 184 -9.40 7.58 21.97
CA LEU A 184 -10.02 8.26 23.12
C LEU A 184 -9.17 9.44 23.61
N ASP A 185 -7.85 9.27 23.66
CA ASP A 185 -6.92 10.31 24.12
C ASP A 185 -6.73 11.43 23.08
N LEU A 186 -6.96 11.14 21.80
CA LEU A 186 -6.73 12.07 20.69
C LEU A 186 -7.93 12.94 20.34
N PHE A 187 -9.15 12.46 20.60
CA PHE A 187 -10.39 13.06 20.12
C PHE A 187 -11.32 13.45 21.27
N VAL A 188 -10.74 13.86 22.41
CA VAL A 188 -11.48 14.28 23.62
C VAL A 188 -12.56 15.34 23.30
N ASP A 189 -12.34 16.19 22.29
CA ASP A 189 -13.23 17.30 21.90
C ASP A 189 -13.64 17.31 20.41
N THR A 190 -13.40 16.24 19.64
CA THR A 190 -13.69 16.26 18.19
C THR A 190 -14.28 14.94 17.74
N VAL A 191 -15.42 14.98 17.05
CA VAL A 191 -16.09 13.79 16.49
C VAL A 191 -15.14 13.13 15.49
N ALA A 192 -14.46 12.07 15.94
CA ALA A 192 -13.50 11.34 15.13
C ALA A 192 -14.19 10.70 13.94
N ASP A 193 -13.43 10.55 12.85
CA ASP A 193 -13.83 10.11 11.53
C ASP A 193 -14.30 8.64 11.41
N SER A 194 -14.89 8.09 12.46
CA SER A 194 -15.63 6.84 12.43
C SER A 194 -16.72 6.84 13.51
N THR A 195 -17.90 6.35 13.19
CA THR A 195 -18.94 5.89 14.15
C THR A 195 -18.48 4.69 15.00
N ARG A 196 -17.18 4.65 15.32
CA ARG A 196 -16.42 3.60 15.97
C ARG A 196 -15.36 4.23 16.86
N ILE A 197 -15.77 5.10 17.80
CA ILE A 197 -14.98 5.22 19.04
C ILE A 197 -15.16 3.90 19.78
N ASP A 198 -14.49 2.90 19.24
CA ASP A 198 -14.23 1.61 19.82
C ASP A 198 -12.95 1.83 20.63
N GLU A 199 -12.98 1.52 21.92
CA GLU A 199 -11.84 1.64 22.85
C GLU A 199 -10.57 0.94 22.31
N HIS A 200 -10.71 0.12 21.27
CA HIS A 200 -9.67 -0.63 20.59
C HIS A 200 -9.17 -0.01 19.27
N MET A 201 -9.53 1.23 18.92
CA MET A 201 -8.98 1.91 17.73
C MET A 201 -7.78 2.81 18.09
N TYR A 202 -6.69 2.63 17.37
CA TYR A 202 -5.45 3.37 17.51
C TYR A 202 -5.19 4.22 16.27
N ALA A 203 -4.85 5.48 16.47
CA ALA A 203 -4.35 6.36 15.43
C ALA A 203 -2.83 6.20 15.33
N TRP A 204 -2.33 5.88 14.15
CA TRP A 204 -0.91 5.78 13.85
C TRP A 204 -0.51 7.04 13.08
N PRO A 205 0.23 7.97 13.70
CA PRO A 205 0.66 9.19 13.02
C PRO A 205 1.53 8.85 11.81
N LEU A 206 1.22 9.46 10.67
CA LEU A 206 2.03 9.42 9.46
C LEU A 206 2.50 10.84 9.18
N THR A 207 3.77 11.08 9.42
CA THR A 207 4.40 12.41 9.37
C THR A 207 5.49 12.44 8.31
N ASP A 208 5.97 13.63 7.92
CA ASP A 208 7.02 13.79 6.89
C ASP A 208 6.74 12.91 5.64
N VAL A 209 5.54 13.15 5.10
CA VAL A 209 5.01 12.45 3.93
C VAL A 209 5.75 12.92 2.69
N GLN A 210 6.27 11.97 1.92
CA GLN A 210 6.99 12.20 0.69
C GLN A 210 6.39 11.32 -0.41
N ALA A 211 5.55 11.91 -1.25
CA ALA A 211 4.97 11.23 -2.40
C ALA A 211 6.06 10.91 -3.44
N PHE A 212 5.95 9.75 -4.08
CA PHE A 212 6.78 9.42 -5.23
C PHE A 212 6.31 10.22 -6.46
N PRO A 213 7.23 10.57 -7.38
CA PRO A 213 6.86 11.24 -8.62
C PRO A 213 5.91 10.37 -9.46
N GLU A 214 6.11 9.06 -9.45
CA GLU A 214 5.25 8.06 -10.07
C GLU A 214 5.03 6.89 -9.11
N PRO A 215 3.81 6.31 -9.04
CA PRO A 215 3.56 5.12 -8.24
C PRO A 215 4.39 3.92 -8.72
N ILE A 216 4.96 3.16 -7.78
CA ILE A 216 5.71 1.94 -8.10
C ILE A 216 4.76 0.73 -7.99
N PRO A 217 4.44 0.02 -9.09
CA PRO A 217 3.59 -1.16 -9.04
C PRO A 217 4.16 -2.23 -8.11
N ALA A 218 3.36 -2.73 -7.18
CA ALA A 218 3.77 -3.76 -6.23
C ALA A 218 2.59 -4.52 -5.65
N ALA A 219 2.75 -5.83 -5.43
CA ALA A 219 1.78 -6.59 -4.66
C ALA A 219 1.82 -6.17 -3.17
N GLY A 220 0.66 -5.81 -2.60
CA GLY A 220 0.53 -5.51 -1.18
C GLY A 220 0.44 -6.77 -0.31
N ALA A 221 0.62 -6.63 1.00
CA ALA A 221 0.47 -7.71 1.97
C ALA A 221 -0.20 -7.24 3.27
N GLN A 222 -0.68 -8.20 4.07
CA GLN A 222 -1.27 -7.91 5.39
C GLN A 222 -0.18 -7.59 6.42
N GLY A 223 -0.46 -6.61 7.29
CA GLY A 223 0.50 -6.13 8.28
C GLY A 223 1.67 -5.36 7.66
N PHE A 224 2.76 -5.24 8.42
CA PHE A 224 4.01 -4.68 7.89
C PHE A 224 4.76 -5.73 7.08
N TRP A 225 5.13 -5.38 5.87
CA TRP A 225 5.88 -6.26 4.96
C TRP A 225 7.14 -5.56 4.45
N ASN A 226 8.03 -6.31 3.82
CA ASN A 226 9.27 -5.78 3.27
C ASN A 226 9.02 -5.35 1.82
N PHE A 227 9.13 -4.06 1.54
CA PHE A 227 9.20 -3.54 0.18
C PHE A 227 10.54 -3.93 -0.42
N THR A 228 10.50 -4.92 -1.28
CA THR A 228 11.64 -5.42 -2.05
C THR A 228 11.29 -5.21 -3.51
#